data_AF-A0A1R1Z063-F1
#
_entry.id   AF-A0A1R1Z063-F1
#
_cell.length_a   1.000
_cell.length_b   1.000
_cell.length_c   1.000
_cell.angle_alpha   90.00
_cell.angle_beta   90.00
_cell.angle_gamma   90.00
#
_symmetry.space_group_name_H-M   'P 1'
#
loop_
_entity.id
_entity.type
_entity.pdbx_description
1 polymer ?
#
loop_
_entity_poly.entity_id
_entity_poly.type
_entity_poly.pdbx_seq_one_letter_code
_entity_poly.pdbx_strand_id
1 'polypeptide(L)'
;MTAIDLKDRLLVSAAELGWSSVDAPEFVSPRFRGRPDASTAALPVEAYGLRLGAYPVVVAPVSLGTTAEMQATLRLLHSQMVIARSYMGRDEVIYAHIFLCAIGATPDADWRNVIDLAERDEKVCRKVIWLPDLGALDDSYEAFRARTFLGSPWADVDEKLNARLDVNQGLAAKLLAEAGLAESSVPQWIDTVEATTRDPDTMVTRLADALGGAK
;
A
#
# COMPACT_ATOMS: atom_id res chain seq x y z
N MET A 1 -22.13 -6.55 -3.59
CA MET A 1 -20.69 -6.37 -3.34
C MET A 1 -20.34 -4.92 -3.52
N THR A 2 -19.65 -4.36 -2.54
CA THR A 2 -19.32 -2.94 -2.40
C THR A 2 -17.84 -2.77 -2.05
N ALA A 3 -17.35 -1.54 -2.12
CA ALA A 3 -15.97 -1.25 -1.74
C ALA A 3 -15.69 -1.50 -0.24
N ILE A 4 -16.70 -1.37 0.63
CA ILE A 4 -16.56 -1.70 2.06
C ILE A 4 -16.38 -3.21 2.27
N ASP A 5 -17.11 -4.04 1.52
CA ASP A 5 -16.94 -5.49 1.59
C ASP A 5 -15.53 -5.93 1.17
N LEU A 6 -14.95 -5.26 0.16
CA LEU A 6 -13.56 -5.49 -0.26
C LEU A 6 -12.59 -5.04 0.83
N LYS A 7 -12.79 -3.87 1.44
CA LYS A 7 -11.98 -3.40 2.58
C LYS A 7 -11.97 -4.44 3.69
N ASP A 8 -13.13 -4.95 4.09
CA ASP A 8 -13.24 -5.88 5.21
C ASP A 8 -12.50 -7.19 4.93
N ARG A 9 -12.61 -7.71 3.70
CA ARG A 9 -11.86 -8.90 3.27
C ARG A 9 -10.34 -8.67 3.27
N LEU A 10 -9.88 -7.50 2.84
CA LEU A 10 -8.44 -7.15 2.85
C LEU A 10 -7.88 -7.09 4.28
N LEU A 11 -8.66 -6.58 5.23
CA LEU A 11 -8.27 -6.56 6.65
C LEU A 11 -8.11 -7.98 7.21
N VAL A 12 -9.05 -8.88 6.89
CA VAL A 12 -8.94 -10.31 7.26
C VAL A 12 -7.69 -10.94 6.64
N SER A 13 -7.46 -10.73 5.35
CA SER A 13 -6.27 -11.28 4.67
C SER A 13 -4.96 -10.75 5.26
N ALA A 14 -4.89 -9.47 5.65
CA ALA A 14 -3.70 -8.94 6.32
C ALA A 14 -3.49 -9.57 7.71
N ALA A 15 -4.57 -9.81 8.45
CA ALA A 15 -4.51 -10.46 9.76
C ALA A 15 -4.02 -11.92 9.67
N GLU A 16 -4.42 -12.67 8.62
CA GLU A 16 -3.92 -14.03 8.35
C GLU A 16 -2.40 -14.08 8.11
N LEU A 17 -1.81 -12.97 7.67
CA LEU A 17 -0.36 -12.82 7.50
C LEU A 17 0.36 -12.33 8.76
N GLY A 18 -0.38 -12.04 9.84
CA GLY A 18 0.17 -11.43 11.05
C GLY A 18 0.58 -9.97 10.86
N TRP A 19 0.07 -9.29 9.83
CA TRP A 19 0.41 -7.90 9.54
C TRP A 19 -0.49 -6.93 10.29
N SER A 20 0.07 -5.77 10.68
CA SER A 20 -0.73 -4.68 11.20
C SER A 20 -1.69 -4.15 10.12
N SER A 21 -2.95 -3.96 10.48
CA SER A 21 -3.93 -3.34 9.59
C SER A 21 -4.63 -2.20 10.32
N VAL A 22 -4.57 -0.99 9.75
CA VAL A 22 -5.09 0.22 10.38
C VAL A 22 -5.82 1.06 9.34
N ASP A 23 -6.96 1.60 9.73
CA ASP A 23 -7.66 2.62 8.95
C ASP A 23 -6.80 3.89 8.85
N ALA A 24 -6.64 4.37 7.63
CA ALA A 24 -5.87 5.56 7.29
C ALA A 24 -6.77 6.58 6.56
N PRO A 25 -7.73 7.21 7.26
CA PRO A 25 -8.69 8.14 6.65
C PRO A 25 -8.02 9.33 5.95
N GLU A 26 -6.78 9.65 6.32
CA GLU A 26 -5.97 10.67 5.67
C GLU A 26 -5.70 10.38 4.18
N PHE A 27 -5.68 9.11 3.75
CA PHE A 27 -5.48 8.76 2.34
C PHE A 27 -6.69 9.06 1.46
N VAL A 28 -7.87 9.21 2.06
CA VAL A 28 -9.11 9.64 1.39
C VAL A 28 -9.51 11.07 1.77
N SER A 29 -8.58 11.80 2.38
CA SER A 29 -8.76 13.23 2.67
C SER A 29 -8.90 14.03 1.38
N PRO A 30 -9.78 15.04 1.34
CA PRO A 30 -9.86 15.98 0.22
C PRO A 30 -8.78 17.06 0.28
N ARG A 31 -7.94 17.08 1.32
CA ARG A 31 -6.94 18.12 1.57
C ARG A 31 -5.53 17.55 1.47
N PHE A 32 -4.61 18.31 0.88
CA PHE A 32 -3.18 18.00 0.99
C PHE A 32 -2.70 18.18 2.43
N ARG A 33 -1.76 17.34 2.87
CA ARG A 33 -1.14 17.46 4.19
C ARG A 33 -0.57 18.87 4.38
N GLY A 34 -0.95 19.52 5.48
CA GLY A 34 -0.47 20.85 5.83
C GLY A 34 -1.13 22.00 5.06
N ARG A 35 -2.14 21.74 4.21
CA ARG A 35 -2.96 22.78 3.59
C ARG A 35 -4.32 22.91 4.29
N PRO A 36 -4.80 24.15 4.53
CA PRO A 36 -6.13 24.37 5.09
C PRO A 36 -7.24 24.11 4.08
N ASP A 37 -6.98 24.41 2.80
CA ASP A 37 -7.98 24.36 1.73
C ASP A 37 -8.15 22.95 1.16
N ALA A 38 -9.40 22.60 0.87
CA ALA A 38 -9.73 21.38 0.11
C ALA A 38 -9.28 21.51 -1.34
N SER A 39 -8.91 20.39 -1.93
CA SER A 39 -8.66 20.29 -3.37
C SER A 39 -9.94 20.66 -4.13
N THR A 40 -9.77 21.39 -5.24
CA THR A 40 -10.86 21.67 -6.18
C THR A 40 -11.11 20.50 -7.14
N ALA A 41 -10.26 19.46 -7.10
CA ALA A 41 -10.46 18.27 -7.91
C ALA A 41 -11.66 17.47 -7.42
N ALA A 42 -12.40 16.87 -8.36
CA ALA A 42 -13.41 15.88 -8.01
C ALA A 42 -12.72 14.61 -7.47
N LEU A 43 -13.30 14.01 -6.43
CA LEU A 43 -12.75 12.85 -5.71
C LEU A 43 -13.79 11.71 -5.68
N PRO A 44 -13.33 10.45 -5.55
CA PRO A 44 -14.22 9.31 -5.52
C PRO A 44 -15.11 9.34 -4.26
N VAL A 45 -16.35 8.90 -4.42
CA VAL A 45 -17.27 8.63 -3.31
C VAL A 45 -17.05 7.19 -2.84
N GLU A 46 -17.24 6.92 -1.55
CA GLU A 46 -17.06 5.58 -0.96
C GLU A 46 -15.65 5.00 -1.11
N ALA A 47 -14.63 5.85 -1.06
CA ALA A 47 -13.24 5.42 -0.96
C ALA A 47 -12.81 5.27 0.51
N TYR A 48 -11.97 4.27 0.78
CA TYR A 48 -11.43 3.97 2.09
C TYR A 48 -9.90 3.92 2.04
N GLY A 49 -9.25 4.60 2.97
CA GLY A 49 -7.80 4.56 3.13
C GLY A 49 -7.40 3.53 4.18
N LEU A 50 -6.41 2.70 3.87
CA LEU A 50 -5.91 1.64 4.73
C LEU A 50 -4.37 1.63 4.73
N ARG A 51 -3.80 1.15 5.83
CA ARG A 51 -2.42 0.66 5.89
C ARG A 51 -2.46 -0.83 6.18
N LEU A 52 -1.90 -1.64 5.28
CA LEU A 52 -1.78 -3.09 5.42
C LEU A 52 -0.29 -3.42 5.50
N GLY A 53 0.24 -3.61 6.70
CA GLY A 53 1.69 -3.66 6.95
C GLY A 53 2.37 -2.37 6.49
N ALA A 54 3.40 -2.49 5.66
CA ALA A 54 4.12 -1.36 5.08
C ALA A 54 3.44 -0.75 3.83
N TYR A 55 2.29 -1.28 3.39
CA TYR A 55 1.65 -0.89 2.14
C TYR A 55 0.48 0.08 2.37
N PRO A 56 0.59 1.34 1.90
CA PRO A 56 -0.55 2.25 1.82
C PRO A 56 -1.53 1.79 0.74
N VAL A 57 -2.81 1.71 1.07
CA VAL A 57 -3.86 1.24 0.17
C VAL A 57 -5.03 2.20 0.15
N VAL A 58 -5.56 2.49 -1.04
CA VAL A 58 -6.87 3.11 -1.23
C VAL A 58 -7.82 2.07 -1.83
N VAL A 59 -8.93 1.81 -1.16
CA VAL A 59 -10.00 0.90 -1.62
C VAL A 59 -11.17 1.74 -2.13
N ALA A 60 -11.70 1.46 -3.31
CA ALA A 60 -12.81 2.24 -3.87
C ALA A 60 -13.66 1.44 -4.87
N PRO A 61 -14.88 1.86 -5.19
CA PRO A 61 -15.64 1.24 -6.26
C PRO A 61 -15.12 1.65 -7.66
N VAL A 62 -15.31 0.78 -8.65
CA VAL A 62 -15.16 1.12 -10.07
C VAL A 62 -16.37 0.65 -10.86
N SER A 63 -17.02 1.57 -11.56
CA SER A 63 -18.19 1.25 -12.38
C SER A 63 -17.79 0.62 -13.70
N LEU A 64 -18.32 -0.58 -13.97
CA LEU A 64 -18.16 -1.32 -15.22
C LEU A 64 -19.44 -1.23 -16.08
N GLY A 65 -19.91 0.00 -16.33
CA GLY A 65 -21.04 0.26 -17.24
C GLY A 65 -20.53 0.46 -18.67
N THR A 66 -19.72 1.51 -18.87
CA THR A 66 -19.01 1.82 -20.12
C THR A 66 -17.53 2.08 -19.87
N THR A 67 -16.69 1.91 -20.89
CA THR A 67 -15.26 2.25 -20.80
C THR A 67 -15.04 3.71 -20.40
N ALA A 68 -15.91 4.63 -20.84
CA ALA A 68 -15.83 6.04 -20.49
C ALA A 68 -16.10 6.31 -19.00
N GLU A 69 -17.10 5.64 -18.41
CA GLU A 69 -17.41 5.73 -16.98
C GLU A 69 -16.30 5.14 -16.12
N MET A 70 -15.73 4.01 -16.54
CA MET A 70 -14.57 3.42 -15.88
C MET A 70 -13.39 4.39 -15.90
N GLN A 71 -13.05 4.96 -17.05
CA GLN A 71 -11.98 5.96 -17.18
C GLN A 71 -12.26 7.24 -16.38
N ALA A 72 -13.51 7.67 -16.28
CA ALA A 72 -13.89 8.78 -15.41
C ALA A 72 -13.60 8.45 -13.94
N THR A 73 -13.98 7.26 -13.48
CA THR A 73 -13.72 6.81 -12.10
C THR A 73 -12.22 6.71 -11.81
N LEU A 74 -11.44 6.15 -12.73
CA LEU A 74 -9.98 6.06 -12.61
C LEU A 74 -9.32 7.45 -12.50
N ARG A 75 -9.82 8.46 -13.23
CA ARG A 75 -9.31 9.84 -13.11
C ARG A 75 -9.55 10.44 -11.72
N LEU A 76 -10.71 10.20 -11.11
CA LEU A 76 -10.99 10.64 -9.74
C LEU A 76 -10.03 9.97 -8.74
N LEU A 77 -9.80 8.68 -8.91
CA LEU A 77 -8.88 7.89 -8.09
C LEU A 77 -7.43 8.35 -8.23
N HIS A 78 -7.02 8.72 -9.44
CA HIS A 78 -5.71 9.33 -9.69
C HIS A 78 -5.56 10.64 -8.90
N SER A 79 -6.56 11.52 -8.93
CA SER A 79 -6.57 12.75 -8.13
C SER A 79 -6.52 12.45 -6.63
N GLN A 80 -7.27 11.45 -6.16
CA GLN A 80 -7.23 11.03 -4.75
C GLN A 80 -5.85 10.55 -4.34
N MET A 81 -5.20 9.71 -5.15
CA MET A 81 -3.88 9.17 -4.82
C MET A 81 -2.79 10.25 -4.82
N VAL A 82 -2.90 11.28 -5.67
CA VAL A 82 -2.00 12.43 -5.62
C VAL A 82 -2.10 13.16 -4.27
N ILE A 83 -3.31 13.32 -3.72
CA ILE A 83 -3.51 13.90 -2.39
C ILE A 83 -3.00 12.95 -1.30
N ALA A 84 -3.35 11.66 -1.39
CA ALA A 84 -2.95 10.62 -0.43
C ALA A 84 -1.43 10.56 -0.24
N ARG A 85 -0.66 10.68 -1.33
CA ARG A 85 0.81 10.70 -1.33
C ARG A 85 1.41 11.81 -0.45
N SER A 86 0.69 12.90 -0.20
CA SER A 86 1.16 13.96 0.72
C SER A 86 1.17 13.54 2.19
N TYR A 87 0.44 12.48 2.55
CA TYR A 87 0.41 11.89 3.88
C TYR A 87 1.39 10.73 4.07
N MET A 88 1.92 10.18 2.98
CA MET A 88 2.85 9.07 2.97
C MET A 88 4.30 9.54 3.17
N GLY A 89 5.13 8.71 3.78
CA GLY A 89 6.59 8.88 3.73
C GLY A 89 7.08 8.78 2.28
N ARG A 90 8.18 9.46 1.93
CA ARG A 90 8.80 9.42 0.57
C ARG A 90 8.98 8.00 0.04
N ASP A 91 9.26 7.15 0.99
CA ASP A 91 9.62 5.75 0.92
C ASP A 91 8.42 4.80 0.84
N GLU A 92 7.27 5.22 1.37
CA GLU A 92 6.02 4.46 1.31
C GLU A 92 5.29 4.66 -0.03
N VAL A 93 5.57 5.78 -0.69
CA VAL A 93 4.91 6.21 -1.92
C VAL A 93 5.06 5.18 -3.05
N ILE A 94 6.20 4.51 -3.14
CA ILE A 94 6.44 3.47 -4.15
C ILE A 94 5.64 2.18 -3.86
N TYR A 95 5.14 2.03 -2.64
CA TYR A 95 4.30 0.91 -2.18
C TYR A 95 2.81 1.23 -2.15
N ALA A 96 2.41 2.42 -2.61
CA ALA A 96 1.02 2.80 -2.66
C ALA A 96 0.25 1.95 -3.69
N HIS A 97 -0.90 1.40 -3.30
CA HIS A 97 -1.77 0.62 -4.16
C HIS A 97 -3.19 1.18 -4.16
N ILE A 98 -3.90 0.98 -5.27
CA ILE A 98 -5.35 1.17 -5.35
C ILE A 98 -6.00 -0.19 -5.59
N PHE A 99 -6.90 -0.60 -4.71
CA PHE A 99 -7.72 -1.80 -4.88
C PHE A 99 -9.15 -1.41 -5.20
N LEU A 100 -9.69 -1.95 -6.29
CA LEU A 100 -10.98 -1.52 -6.81
C LEU A 100 -11.99 -2.66 -6.76
N CYS A 101 -13.18 -2.39 -6.21
CA CYS A 101 -14.31 -3.29 -6.30
C CYS A 101 -15.13 -2.93 -7.55
N ALA A 102 -15.16 -3.83 -8.53
CA ALA A 102 -16.03 -3.66 -9.69
C ALA A 102 -17.50 -3.70 -9.29
N ILE A 103 -18.27 -2.71 -9.75
CA ILE A 103 -19.71 -2.62 -9.58
C ILE A 103 -20.41 -2.41 -10.92
N GLY A 104 -21.65 -2.88 -11.03
CA GLY A 104 -22.48 -2.65 -12.22
C GLY A 104 -22.01 -3.37 -13.49
N ALA A 105 -21.20 -4.42 -13.36
CA ALA A 105 -20.74 -5.21 -14.50
C ALA A 105 -21.93 -5.81 -15.26
N THR A 106 -22.02 -5.51 -16.55
CA THR A 106 -22.97 -6.16 -17.45
C THR A 106 -22.57 -7.61 -17.71
N PRO A 107 -23.47 -8.60 -17.54
CA PRO A 107 -23.14 -10.03 -17.66
C PRO A 107 -22.59 -10.45 -19.03
N ASP A 108 -23.01 -9.76 -20.10
CA ASP A 108 -22.70 -10.13 -21.48
C ASP A 108 -21.42 -9.46 -22.03
N ALA A 109 -20.83 -8.52 -21.28
CA ALA A 109 -19.64 -7.79 -21.71
C ALA A 109 -18.36 -8.45 -21.19
N ASP A 110 -17.40 -8.70 -22.08
CA ASP A 110 -16.08 -9.19 -21.69
C ASP A 110 -15.23 -8.05 -21.08
N TRP A 111 -15.43 -7.83 -19.78
CA TRP A 111 -14.69 -6.82 -19.02
C TRP A 111 -13.22 -7.17 -18.81
N ARG A 112 -12.79 -8.42 -19.04
CA ARG A 112 -11.42 -8.87 -18.72
C ARG A 112 -10.36 -8.06 -19.46
N ASN A 113 -10.56 -7.82 -20.76
CA ASN A 113 -9.61 -7.04 -21.56
C ASN A 113 -9.55 -5.56 -21.11
N VAL A 114 -10.69 -4.99 -20.74
CA VAL A 114 -10.76 -3.60 -20.27
C VAL A 114 -10.10 -3.46 -18.90
N ILE A 115 -10.34 -4.43 -18.01
CA ILE A 115 -9.70 -4.50 -16.70
C ILE A 115 -8.18 -4.65 -16.84
N ASP A 116 -7.70 -5.56 -17.69
CA ASP A 116 -6.25 -5.74 -17.91
C ASP A 116 -5.59 -4.46 -18.44
N LEU A 117 -6.23 -3.79 -19.42
CA LEU A 117 -5.73 -2.51 -19.92
C LEU A 117 -5.73 -1.43 -18.84
N ALA A 118 -6.79 -1.39 -18.02
CA ALA A 118 -6.87 -0.46 -16.91
C ALA A 118 -5.73 -0.73 -15.92
N GLU A 119 -5.58 -1.95 -15.41
CA GLU A 119 -4.55 -2.31 -14.43
C GLU A 119 -3.14 -1.94 -14.88
N ARG A 120 -2.81 -2.15 -16.17
CA ARG A 120 -1.51 -1.78 -16.79
C ARG A 120 -1.18 -0.28 -16.81
N ASP A 121 -2.16 0.62 -16.67
CA ASP A 121 -1.92 2.08 -16.67
C ASP A 121 -1.26 2.58 -15.36
N GLU A 122 0.02 2.33 -15.14
CA GLU A 122 0.71 2.67 -13.87
C GLU A 122 1.14 4.14 -13.73
N LYS A 123 0.46 5.09 -14.40
CA LYS A 123 0.82 6.52 -14.35
C LYS A 123 0.88 7.13 -12.94
N VAL A 124 0.11 6.59 -11.99
CA VAL A 124 0.05 7.10 -10.62
C VAL A 124 0.56 6.09 -9.60
N CYS A 125 0.05 4.87 -9.64
CA CYS A 125 0.47 3.76 -8.79
C CYS A 125 -0.06 2.43 -9.36
N ARG A 126 0.33 1.32 -8.73
CA ARG A 126 -0.25 0.00 -9.02
C ARG A 126 -1.71 -0.03 -8.63
N LYS A 127 -2.53 -0.68 -9.46
CA LYS A 127 -3.95 -0.87 -9.19
C LYS A 127 -4.40 -2.26 -9.61
N VAL A 128 -5.29 -2.82 -8.81
CA VAL A 128 -5.82 -4.17 -9.01
C VAL A 128 -7.33 -4.10 -8.83
N ILE A 129 -8.06 -4.67 -9.77
CA ILE A 129 -9.52 -4.67 -9.80
C ILE A 129 -10.00 -6.06 -9.42
N TRP A 130 -10.83 -6.13 -8.38
CA TRP A 130 -11.62 -7.31 -8.06
C TRP A 130 -12.94 -7.25 -8.83
N LEU A 131 -13.22 -8.30 -9.60
CA LEU A 131 -14.53 -8.53 -10.21
C LEU A 131 -15.26 -9.60 -9.40
N PRO A 132 -16.18 -9.23 -8.50
CA PRO A 132 -16.84 -10.20 -7.63
C PRO A 132 -17.75 -11.12 -8.43
N ASP A 133 -17.58 -12.44 -8.28
CA ASP A 133 -18.51 -13.44 -8.77
C ASP A 133 -19.52 -13.76 -7.66
N LEU A 134 -20.80 -13.41 -7.84
CA LEU A 134 -21.81 -13.65 -6.80
C LEU A 134 -22.10 -15.14 -6.55
N GLY A 135 -21.79 -16.02 -7.52
CA GLY A 135 -21.93 -17.46 -7.38
C GLY A 135 -20.70 -18.14 -6.78
N ALA A 136 -19.54 -17.49 -6.86
CA ALA A 136 -18.25 -18.02 -6.42
C ALA A 136 -17.39 -16.90 -5.78
N LEU A 137 -17.97 -16.23 -4.77
CA LEU A 137 -17.42 -14.98 -4.25
C LEU A 137 -16.03 -15.17 -3.65
N ASP A 138 -15.85 -16.21 -2.86
CA ASP A 138 -14.56 -16.51 -2.22
C ASP A 138 -13.50 -16.89 -3.25
N ASP A 139 -13.85 -17.71 -4.26
CA ASP A 139 -12.93 -18.05 -5.35
C ASP A 139 -12.51 -16.81 -6.15
N SER A 140 -13.46 -15.91 -6.44
CA SER A 140 -13.17 -14.66 -7.15
C SER A 140 -12.29 -13.71 -6.32
N TYR A 141 -12.48 -13.70 -4.99
CA TYR A 141 -11.65 -12.91 -4.09
C TYR A 141 -10.25 -13.50 -3.97
N GLU A 142 -10.11 -14.83 -3.85
CA GLU A 142 -8.82 -15.51 -3.79
C GLU A 142 -8.02 -15.29 -5.07
N ALA A 143 -8.66 -15.37 -6.24
CA ALA A 143 -8.04 -15.03 -7.51
C ALA A 143 -7.57 -13.57 -7.58
N PHE A 144 -8.31 -12.64 -6.96
CA PHE A 144 -7.88 -11.26 -6.80
C PHE A 144 -6.70 -11.14 -5.82
N ARG A 145 -6.81 -11.73 -4.62
CA ARG A 145 -5.80 -11.70 -3.55
C ARG A 145 -4.45 -12.22 -4.03
N ALA A 146 -4.45 -13.31 -4.79
CA ALA A 146 -3.25 -13.92 -5.38
C ALA A 146 -2.45 -12.98 -6.30
N ARG A 147 -3.06 -11.92 -6.84
CA ARG A 147 -2.39 -10.91 -7.68
C ARG A 147 -1.88 -9.71 -6.89
N THR A 148 -2.11 -9.69 -5.58
CA THR A 148 -1.68 -8.62 -4.67
C THR A 148 -0.51 -9.08 -3.82
N PHE A 149 0.09 -8.15 -3.06
CA PHE A 149 1.10 -8.47 -2.06
C PHE A 149 0.55 -9.30 -0.88
N LEU A 150 -0.78 -9.45 -0.76
CA LEU A 150 -1.41 -10.32 0.24
C LEU A 150 -1.45 -11.79 -0.21
N GLY A 151 -1.11 -12.07 -1.46
CA GLY A 151 -0.91 -13.44 -1.94
C GLY A 151 0.26 -14.09 -1.19
N SER A 152 0.05 -15.32 -0.70
CA SER A 152 1.08 -16.10 0.00
C SER A 152 1.57 -17.29 -0.82
N PRO A 153 2.26 -17.11 -1.96
CA PRO A 153 2.89 -18.23 -2.66
C PRO A 153 4.08 -18.83 -1.87
N TRP A 154 4.50 -18.17 -0.78
CA TRP A 154 5.57 -18.57 0.15
C TRP A 154 5.03 -18.94 1.55
N ALA A 155 3.81 -19.48 1.63
CA ALA A 155 3.16 -19.79 2.91
C ALA A 155 3.99 -20.69 3.85
N ASP A 156 4.90 -21.50 3.29
CA ASP A 156 5.79 -22.42 4.02
C ASP A 156 7.14 -21.79 4.41
N VAL A 157 7.31 -20.47 4.22
CA VAL A 157 8.52 -19.75 4.62
C VAL A 157 8.26 -19.10 5.99
N ASP A 158 9.14 -19.38 6.96
CA ASP A 158 9.01 -18.93 8.37
C ASP A 158 8.90 -17.40 8.53
N GLU A 159 9.44 -16.63 7.58
CA GLU A 159 9.37 -15.17 7.58
C GLU A 159 8.50 -14.62 6.44
N LYS A 160 7.31 -14.14 6.80
CA LYS A 160 6.42 -13.38 5.91
C LYS A 160 6.75 -11.89 6.01
N LEU A 161 7.82 -11.49 5.34
CA LEU A 161 8.35 -10.14 5.41
C LEU A 161 7.40 -9.15 4.71
N ASN A 162 6.95 -8.13 5.45
CA ASN A 162 6.19 -6.98 4.92
C ASN A 162 7.12 -5.83 4.51
N ALA A 163 8.39 -6.13 4.24
CA ALA A 163 9.39 -5.13 3.94
C ALA A 163 9.10 -4.41 2.63
N ARG A 164 9.56 -3.17 2.58
CA ARG A 164 9.72 -2.41 1.35
C ARG A 164 10.55 -3.21 0.35
N LEU A 165 10.09 -3.37 -0.90
CA LEU A 165 10.81 -4.07 -1.99
C LEU A 165 12.23 -3.55 -2.27
N ASP A 166 12.58 -2.33 -1.82
CA ASP A 166 13.91 -1.72 -1.97
C ASP A 166 14.81 -1.91 -0.73
N VAL A 167 14.27 -2.45 0.36
CA VAL A 167 15.02 -2.74 1.59
C VAL A 167 15.36 -4.22 1.59
N ASN A 168 16.63 -4.52 1.31
CA ASN A 168 17.21 -5.83 1.59
C ASN A 168 17.31 -5.98 3.11
N GLN A 169 16.24 -6.49 3.74
CA GLN A 169 16.24 -6.77 5.17
C GLN A 169 17.43 -7.66 5.52
N GLY A 170 18.12 -7.28 6.59
CA GLY A 170 19.34 -7.96 7.06
C GLY A 170 20.63 -7.58 6.32
N LEU A 171 20.59 -6.94 5.13
CA LEU A 171 21.82 -6.50 4.45
C LEU A 171 22.53 -5.41 5.24
N ALA A 172 21.79 -4.41 5.72
CA ALA A 172 22.37 -3.35 6.57
C ALA A 172 22.97 -3.95 7.84
N ALA A 173 22.27 -4.87 8.50
CA ALA A 173 22.76 -5.54 9.70
C ALA A 173 24.04 -6.34 9.43
N LYS A 174 24.06 -7.10 8.33
CA LYS A 174 25.21 -7.91 7.90
C LYS A 174 26.41 -7.03 7.53
N LEU A 175 26.21 -5.96 6.77
CA LEU A 175 27.27 -5.03 6.39
C LEU A 175 27.85 -4.29 7.62
N LEU A 176 27.01 -3.93 8.59
CA LEU A 176 27.46 -3.29 9.84
C LEU A 176 28.27 -4.27 10.71
N ALA A 177 27.84 -5.53 10.81
CA ALA A 177 28.61 -6.57 11.49
C ALA A 177 29.94 -6.86 10.78
N GLU A 178 29.95 -6.96 9.44
CA GLU A 178 31.16 -7.11 8.63
C GLU A 178 32.12 -5.91 8.76
N ALA A 179 31.58 -4.70 8.97
CA ALA A 179 32.35 -3.49 9.23
C ALA A 179 32.90 -3.41 10.68
N GLY A 180 32.62 -4.41 11.53
CA GLY A 180 33.15 -4.53 12.89
C GLY A 180 32.29 -3.90 13.98
N LEU A 181 31.02 -3.56 13.68
CA LEU A 181 30.08 -3.12 14.70
C LEU A 181 29.65 -4.31 15.58
N ALA A 182 29.52 -4.10 16.89
CA ALA A 182 29.02 -5.13 17.79
C ALA A 182 27.57 -5.49 17.42
N GLU A 183 27.25 -6.79 17.35
CA GLU A 183 25.90 -7.27 16.98
C GLU A 183 24.80 -6.68 17.88
N SER A 184 25.10 -6.40 19.15
CA SER A 184 24.17 -5.75 20.10
C SER A 184 23.84 -4.29 19.75
N SER A 185 24.72 -3.60 19.00
CA SER A 185 24.56 -2.19 18.61
C SER A 185 23.94 -2.02 17.22
N VAL A 186 23.93 -3.08 16.41
CA VAL A 186 23.39 -3.07 15.04
C VAL A 186 21.91 -2.65 14.98
N PRO A 187 21.00 -3.17 15.82
CA PRO A 187 19.59 -2.76 15.79
C PRO A 187 19.42 -1.26 16.09
N GLN A 188 20.12 -0.74 17.10
CA GLN A 188 20.04 0.67 17.48
C GLN A 188 20.53 1.61 16.37
N TRP A 189 21.54 1.18 15.61
CA TRP A 189 22.04 1.93 14.46
C TRP A 189 21.02 1.97 13.32
N ILE A 190 20.43 0.82 12.98
CA ILE A 190 19.39 0.73 11.95
C ILE A 190 18.19 1.60 12.34
N ASP A 191 17.69 1.45 13.56
CA ASP A 191 16.56 2.21 14.09
C ASP A 191 16.83 3.73 14.06
N THR A 192 18.05 4.15 14.39
CA THR A 192 18.44 5.56 14.39
C THR A 192 18.44 6.16 12.98
N VAL A 193 18.93 5.42 11.99
CA VAL A 193 18.95 5.84 10.58
C VAL A 193 17.53 5.86 10.01
N GLU A 194 16.72 4.85 10.29
CA GLU A 194 15.33 4.78 9.83
C GLU A 194 14.45 5.87 10.48
N ALA A 195 14.67 6.18 11.76
CA ALA A 195 13.94 7.22 12.47
C ALA A 195 14.36 8.66 12.08
N THR A 196 15.59 8.86 11.60
CA THR A 196 16.16 10.21 11.39
C THR A 196 16.25 10.56 9.92
N THR A 197 15.12 10.61 9.22
CA THR A 197 15.06 10.87 7.78
C THR A 197 15.23 12.35 7.37
N ARG A 198 15.48 13.29 8.31
CA ARG A 198 15.38 14.75 8.02
C ARG A 198 16.49 15.66 8.54
N ASP A 199 17.44 15.18 9.34
CA ASP A 199 18.53 16.02 9.86
C ASP A 199 19.85 15.21 10.00
N PRO A 200 20.81 15.39 9.06
CA PRO A 200 22.07 14.67 9.06
C PRO A 200 22.95 14.90 10.28
N ASP A 201 22.95 16.11 10.86
CA ASP A 201 23.84 16.45 11.97
C ASP A 201 23.36 15.77 13.25
N THR A 202 22.05 15.79 13.50
CA THR A 202 21.43 15.07 14.62
C THR A 202 21.59 13.55 14.49
N MET A 203 21.60 13.01 13.27
CA MET A 203 21.83 11.59 13.02
C MET A 203 23.25 11.17 13.41
N VAL A 204 24.28 11.94 13.04
CA VAL A 204 25.68 11.63 13.39
C VAL A 204 25.90 11.61 14.90
N THR A 205 25.33 12.57 15.64
CA THR A 205 25.43 12.59 17.11
C THR A 205 24.83 11.33 17.74
N ARG A 206 23.62 10.93 17.32
CA ARG A 206 22.95 9.72 17.85
C ARG A 206 23.71 8.43 17.55
N LEU A 207 24.29 8.32 16.36
CA LEU A 207 25.11 7.17 15.98
C LEU A 207 26.41 7.10 16.80
N ALA A 208 27.03 8.24 17.08
CA ALA A 208 28.21 8.32 17.94
C ALA A 208 27.89 7.92 19.40
N ASP A 209 26.75 8.36 19.93
CA ASP A 209 26.28 7.97 21.27
C ASP A 209 26.00 6.46 21.36
N ALA A 210 25.36 5.88 20.33
CA ALA A 210 25.12 4.44 20.25
C ALA A 210 26.42 3.61 20.17
N LEU A 211 27.50 4.18 19.60
CA LEU A 211 28.82 3.56 19.60
C LEU A 211 29.51 3.64 20.97
N GLY A 212 29.30 4.74 21.71
CA GLY A 212 29.91 5.01 23.02
C GLY A 212 29.32 4.23 24.20
N GLY A 213 28.09 3.72 24.06
CA GLY A 213 27.41 2.90 25.08
C GLY A 213 27.79 1.42 25.11
N ALA A 214 28.63 0.95 24.18
CA ALA A 214 29.04 -0.44 24.02
C ALA A 214 30.44 -0.75 24.60
N LYS A 215 30.87 -0.01 25.64
CA LYS A 215 32.09 -0.30 26.41
C LYS A 215 31.77 -1.01 27.72
#